data_AF-A0A7Y4SPX6-F1
#
_entry.id   AF-A0A7Y4SPX6-F1
#
_cell.length_a   1.000
_cell.length_b   1.000
_cell.length_c   1.000
_cell.angle_alpha   90.00
_cell.angle_beta   90.00
_cell.angle_gamma   90.00
#
_symmetry.space_group_name_H-M   'P 1'
#
loop_
_entity.id
_entity.type
_entity.pdbx_description
1 polymer ?
#
loop_
_entity_poly.entity_id
_entity_poly.type
_entity_poly.pdbx_seq_one_letter_code
_entity_poly.pdbx_strand_id
1 'polypeptide(L)'
;MFLLSLLVPISLGLLMDSREITGAPAWLKPGKFATSTAIYTLTLAWVFSYLPEWPRTRRIVGRTTAAVLVLEVAIIALQAARGTTSHFNVGTPFDAVLFSVMGLAIFTQTFTSVAVAVALWRQPFADPALGYALRFGMTLTIVGAFVGGLMTSPTAAQLEAAEASGRIAVAGAHTVGAPDGGPGLPVTGWSTEYGDLRVPHFMGLHALQALPILTLFLFRGLKDQTRLRLTLVGATLYALVFAALLLQALTGRPLLALG
;
A
#
# COMPACT_ATOMS: atom_id res chain seq x y z
N MET A 1 13.91 2.53 -14.78
CA MET A 1 15.04 1.62 -15.06
C MET A 1 15.44 0.79 -13.84
N PHE A 2 15.73 1.38 -12.67
CA PHE A 2 16.16 0.63 -11.46
C PHE A 2 15.15 -0.40 -10.89
N LEU A 3 13.84 -0.16 -11.01
CA LEU A 3 12.84 -1.15 -10.56
C LEU A 3 12.75 -2.36 -11.51
N LEU A 4 13.00 -2.16 -12.81
CA LEU A 4 12.99 -3.23 -13.81
C LEU A 4 14.16 -4.20 -13.59
N SER A 5 15.31 -3.72 -13.10
CA SER A 5 16.43 -4.58 -12.75
C SER A 5 16.16 -5.48 -11.54
N LEU A 6 15.20 -5.13 -10.67
CA LEU A 6 14.79 -5.99 -9.56
C LEU A 6 13.76 -7.06 -10.00
N LEU A 7 13.01 -6.82 -11.07
CA LEU A 7 12.02 -7.79 -11.56
C LEU A 7 12.66 -9.07 -12.08
N VAL A 8 13.84 -8.99 -12.70
CA VAL A 8 14.56 -10.16 -13.22
C VAL A 8 14.94 -11.16 -12.10
N PRO A 9 15.70 -10.79 -11.06
CA PRO A 9 16.06 -11.71 -9.98
C PRO A 9 14.82 -12.19 -9.20
N ILE A 10 13.79 -11.35 -9.04
CA ILE A 10 12.54 -11.75 -8.38
C ILE A 10 11.79 -12.81 -9.20
N SER A 11 11.74 -12.65 -10.52
CA SER A 11 11.10 -13.62 -11.42
C SER A 11 11.87 -14.95 -11.44
N LEU A 12 13.20 -14.90 -11.42
CA LEU A 12 14.03 -16.10 -11.29
C LEU A 12 13.78 -16.80 -9.94
N GLY A 13 13.72 -16.05 -8.84
CA GLY A 13 13.38 -16.59 -7.53
C GLY A 13 12.01 -17.27 -7.51
N LEU A 14 10.99 -16.68 -8.13
CA LEU A 14 9.66 -17.29 -8.27
C LEU A 14 9.67 -18.62 -9.03
N LEU A 15 10.57 -18.79 -9.99
CA LEU A 15 10.65 -20.00 -10.82
C LEU A 15 11.57 -21.08 -10.22
N MET A 16 12.58 -20.68 -9.45
CA MET A 16 13.69 -21.55 -9.06
C MET A 16 13.75 -21.86 -7.56
N ASP A 17 13.12 -21.05 -6.71
CA ASP A 17 13.18 -21.21 -5.26
C ASP A 17 11.86 -21.76 -4.73
N SER A 18 11.89 -23.01 -4.28
CA SER A 18 10.74 -23.73 -3.75
C SER A 18 10.44 -23.43 -2.28
N ARG A 19 11.23 -22.58 -1.61
CA ARG A 19 11.00 -22.23 -0.21
C ARG A 19 9.66 -21.51 -0.04
N GLU A 20 8.99 -21.85 1.05
CA GLU A 20 7.81 -21.14 1.50
C GLU A 20 8.13 -20.32 2.75
N ILE A 21 7.52 -19.14 2.84
CA ILE A 21 7.53 -18.28 4.01
C ILE A 21 6.08 -18.08 4.39
N THR A 22 5.70 -18.49 5.60
CA THR A 22 4.32 -18.40 6.12
C THR A 22 3.28 -19.07 5.19
N GLY A 23 3.62 -20.20 4.58
CA GLY A 23 2.72 -20.98 3.70
C GLY A 23 2.53 -20.40 2.30
N ALA A 24 3.40 -19.49 1.85
CA ALA A 24 3.39 -18.95 0.49
C ALA A 24 4.80 -18.97 -0.12
N PRO A 25 4.95 -19.07 -1.46
CA PRO A 25 6.25 -19.04 -2.12
C PRO A 25 7.07 -17.81 -1.70
N ALA A 26 8.34 -18.00 -1.32
CA ALA A 26 9.19 -16.96 -0.73
C ALA A 26 9.25 -15.68 -1.57
N TRP A 27 9.29 -15.82 -2.90
CA TRP A 27 9.44 -14.71 -3.85
C TRP A 27 8.11 -14.08 -4.29
N LEU A 28 6.96 -14.61 -3.84
CA LEU A 28 5.64 -14.05 -4.16
C LEU A 28 5.47 -12.64 -3.59
N LYS A 29 5.90 -12.40 -2.36
CA LYS A 29 5.82 -11.08 -1.72
C LYS A 29 6.73 -10.05 -2.44
N PRO A 30 8.03 -10.32 -2.68
CA PRO A 30 8.86 -9.47 -3.53
C PRO A 30 8.21 -9.16 -4.89
N GLY A 31 7.65 -10.16 -5.57
CA GLY A 31 6.96 -9.99 -6.85
C GLY A 31 5.82 -8.99 -6.77
N LYS A 32 4.90 -9.18 -5.82
CA LYS A 32 3.77 -8.26 -5.61
C LYS A 32 4.22 -6.83 -5.33
N PHE A 33 5.22 -6.64 -4.46
CA PHE A 33 5.74 -5.32 -4.11
C PHE A 33 6.44 -4.64 -5.29
N ALA A 34 7.20 -5.39 -6.08
CA ALA A 34 7.85 -4.85 -7.27
C ALA A 34 6.81 -4.42 -8.33
N THR A 35 5.79 -5.24 -8.58
CA THR A 35 4.71 -4.91 -9.51
C THR A 35 3.90 -3.70 -9.03
N SER A 36 3.46 -3.67 -7.77
CA SER A 36 2.66 -2.55 -7.24
C SER A 36 3.44 -1.24 -7.23
N THR A 37 4.72 -1.29 -6.86
CA THR A 37 5.65 -0.15 -6.92
C THR A 37 5.84 0.36 -8.35
N ALA A 38 5.98 -0.53 -9.33
CA ALA A 38 6.09 -0.14 -10.73
C ALA A 38 4.81 0.58 -11.21
N ILE A 39 3.64 0.03 -10.89
CA ILE A 39 2.35 0.65 -11.22
C ILE A 39 2.22 2.02 -10.54
N TYR A 40 2.54 2.13 -9.26
CA TYR A 40 2.45 3.37 -8.51
C TYR A 40 3.42 4.45 -9.03
N THR A 41 4.66 4.09 -9.34
CA THR A 41 5.64 5.04 -9.88
C THR A 41 5.24 5.55 -11.28
N LEU A 42 4.66 4.68 -12.12
CA LEU A 42 4.08 5.10 -13.40
C LEU A 42 2.86 6.01 -13.21
N THR A 43 1.98 5.67 -12.27
CA THR A 43 0.83 6.52 -11.91
C THR A 43 1.31 7.89 -11.44
N LEU A 44 2.30 7.95 -10.56
CA LEU A 44 2.83 9.21 -10.04
C LEU A 44 3.52 10.04 -11.13
N ALA A 45 4.27 9.40 -12.04
CA ALA A 45 4.86 10.07 -13.19
C ALA A 45 3.79 10.67 -14.12
N TRP A 46 2.68 9.96 -14.32
CA TRP A 46 1.51 10.46 -15.05
C TRP A 46 0.84 11.62 -14.31
N VAL A 47 0.65 11.54 -12.99
CA VAL A 47 0.13 12.66 -12.18
C VAL A 47 1.01 13.91 -12.32
N PHE A 48 2.34 13.74 -12.36
CA PHE A 48 3.27 14.85 -12.53
C PHE A 48 3.13 15.58 -13.87
N SER A 49 2.56 14.98 -14.92
CA SER A 49 2.28 15.72 -16.17
C SER A 49 1.21 16.79 -15.99
N TYR A 50 0.37 16.67 -14.95
CA TYR A 50 -0.65 17.66 -14.60
C TYR A 50 -0.17 18.72 -13.60
N LEU A 51 1.10 18.67 -13.17
CA LEU A 51 1.67 19.63 -12.21
C LEU A 51 2.82 20.45 -12.82
N PRO A 52 2.63 21.13 -13.97
CA PRO A 52 3.70 21.85 -14.67
C PRO A 52 4.33 22.96 -13.82
N GLU A 53 3.54 23.61 -12.96
CA GLU A 53 3.96 24.71 -12.09
C GLU A 53 4.77 24.27 -10.87
N TRP A 54 4.92 22.96 -10.65
CA TRP A 54 5.55 22.39 -9.44
C TRP A 54 6.82 21.58 -9.75
N PRO A 55 7.80 22.13 -10.50
CA PRO A 55 8.99 21.37 -10.91
C PRO A 55 9.85 20.90 -9.73
N ARG A 56 9.90 21.68 -8.64
CA ARG A 56 10.61 21.30 -7.40
C ARG A 56 9.95 20.11 -6.72
N THR A 57 8.62 20.15 -6.53
CA THR A 57 7.85 19.03 -5.94
C THR A 57 8.03 17.76 -6.77
N ARG A 58 7.85 17.84 -8.10
CA ARG A 58 8.05 16.70 -9.02
C ARG A 58 9.43 16.08 -8.89
N ARG A 59 10.48 16.91 -8.83
CA ARG A 59 11.86 16.45 -8.70
C ARG A 59 12.16 15.81 -7.36
N ILE A 60 11.76 16.45 -6.26
CA ILE A 60 12.03 15.96 -4.90
C ILE A 60 11.23 14.69 -4.66
N VAL A 61 9.91 14.74 -4.82
CA VAL A 61 9.04 13.58 -4.57
C VAL A 61 9.42 12.43 -5.50
N GLY A 62 9.62 12.68 -6.81
CA GLY A 62 10.01 11.63 -7.75
C GLY A 62 11.31 10.92 -7.36
N ARG A 63 12.33 11.66 -6.90
CA ARG A 63 13.59 11.07 -6.42
C ARG A 63 13.42 10.33 -5.09
N THR A 64 12.71 10.91 -4.14
CA THR A 64 12.45 10.28 -2.84
C THR A 64 11.65 8.99 -3.02
N THR A 65 10.58 9.00 -3.80
CA THR A 65 9.77 7.82 -4.11
C THR A 65 10.59 6.73 -4.79
N ALA A 66 11.42 7.09 -5.78
CA ALA A 66 12.29 6.11 -6.42
C ALA A 66 13.28 5.47 -5.42
N ALA A 67 13.92 6.27 -4.57
CA ALA A 67 14.87 5.79 -3.57
C ALA A 67 14.18 4.89 -2.52
N VAL A 68 13.07 5.35 -1.94
CA VAL A 68 12.31 4.59 -0.94
C VAL A 68 11.83 3.27 -1.50
N LEU A 69 11.18 3.27 -2.66
CA LEU A 69 10.56 2.04 -3.16
C LEU A 69 11.58 1.03 -3.68
N VAL A 70 12.75 1.48 -4.17
CA VAL A 70 13.88 0.57 -4.45
C VAL A 70 14.43 -0.04 -3.17
N LEU A 71 14.63 0.78 -2.11
CA LEU A 71 15.08 0.30 -0.81
C LEU A 71 14.11 -0.74 -0.22
N GLU A 72 12.81 -0.45 -0.25
CA GLU A 72 11.75 -1.35 0.22
C GLU A 72 11.80 -2.71 -0.49
N VAL A 73 11.78 -2.72 -1.82
CA VAL A 73 11.81 -3.97 -2.59
C VAL A 73 13.12 -4.73 -2.36
N ALA A 74 14.25 -4.03 -2.23
CA ALA A 74 15.54 -4.65 -1.94
C ALA A 74 15.56 -5.33 -0.56
N ILE A 75 15.05 -4.67 0.49
CA ILE A 75 14.97 -5.27 1.83
C ILE A 75 14.00 -6.46 1.83
N ILE A 76 12.85 -6.34 1.16
CA ILE A 76 11.88 -7.45 1.05
C ILE A 76 12.50 -8.66 0.33
N ALA A 77 13.22 -8.43 -0.77
CA ALA A 77 13.93 -9.48 -1.50
C ALA A 77 15.07 -10.10 -0.66
N LEU A 78 15.82 -9.29 0.09
CA LEU A 78 16.85 -9.79 1.02
C LEU A 78 16.26 -10.70 2.09
N GLN A 79 15.15 -10.30 2.72
CA GLN A 79 14.47 -11.13 3.73
C GLN A 79 13.92 -12.43 3.14
N ALA A 80 13.37 -12.37 1.92
CA ALA A 80 12.94 -13.57 1.20
C ALA A 80 14.12 -14.52 0.90
N ALA A 81 15.26 -13.98 0.46
CA ALA A 81 16.47 -14.77 0.24
C ALA A 81 17.00 -15.42 1.53
N ARG A 82 16.83 -14.75 2.67
CA ARG A 82 17.12 -15.29 4.01
C ARG A 82 16.07 -16.28 4.52
N GLY A 83 14.97 -16.52 3.79
CA GLY A 83 13.91 -17.44 4.18
C GLY A 83 13.08 -16.92 5.36
N THR A 84 12.95 -15.60 5.53
CA THR A 84 12.25 -14.99 6.67
C THR A 84 11.32 -13.85 6.26
N THR A 85 10.48 -13.41 7.19
CA THR A 85 9.52 -12.32 6.96
C THR A 85 10.21 -10.95 6.96
N SER A 86 9.68 -10.01 6.17
CA SER A 86 10.20 -8.64 6.11
C SER A 86 9.46 -7.65 7.02
N HIS A 87 8.14 -7.72 7.05
CA HIS A 87 7.31 -6.84 7.88
C HIS A 87 7.03 -7.51 9.21
N PHE A 88 6.95 -6.71 10.28
CA PHE A 88 6.75 -7.12 11.67
C PHE A 88 7.89 -7.95 12.28
N ASN A 89 8.91 -8.31 11.49
CA ASN A 89 10.01 -9.16 11.93
C ASN A 89 11.00 -8.37 12.80
N VAL A 90 10.99 -8.64 14.10
CA VAL A 90 11.97 -8.16 15.08
C VAL A 90 12.69 -9.36 15.71
N GLY A 91 12.80 -10.44 14.95
CA GLY A 91 13.34 -11.73 15.37
C GLY A 91 14.83 -11.70 15.73
N THR A 92 15.59 -10.75 15.21
CA THR A 92 17.00 -10.52 15.55
C THR A 92 17.29 -9.01 15.54
N PRO A 93 18.42 -8.53 16.09
CA PRO A 93 18.80 -7.12 15.98
C PRO A 93 18.87 -6.64 14.53
N PHE A 94 19.35 -7.50 13.62
CA PHE A 94 19.40 -7.19 12.20
C PHE A 94 18.00 -7.07 11.58
N ASP A 95 17.09 -7.99 11.88
CA ASP A 95 15.70 -7.91 11.41
C ASP A 95 15.00 -6.65 11.92
N ALA A 96 15.20 -6.30 13.19
CA ALA A 96 14.64 -5.10 13.80
C ALA A 96 15.15 -3.80 13.15
N VAL A 97 16.45 -3.73 12.81
CA VAL A 97 17.01 -2.60 12.07
C VAL A 97 16.38 -2.52 10.68
N LEU A 98 16.30 -3.63 9.94
CA LEU A 98 15.70 -3.64 8.62
C LEU A 98 14.22 -3.20 8.66
N PHE A 99 13.43 -3.75 9.59
CA PHE A 99 12.03 -3.38 9.75
C PHE A 99 11.85 -1.91 10.14
N SER A 100 12.73 -1.37 11.01
CA SER A 100 12.70 0.05 11.38
C SER A 100 13.05 0.97 10.20
N VAL A 101 14.05 0.59 9.40
CA VAL A 101 14.42 1.32 8.17
C VAL A 101 13.24 1.35 7.20
N MET A 102 12.56 0.21 7.01
CA MET A 102 11.36 0.14 6.16
C MET A 102 10.24 1.06 6.67
N GLY A 103 9.94 1.00 7.96
CA GLY A 103 8.95 1.87 8.60
C GLY A 103 9.22 3.35 8.37
N LEU A 104 10.47 3.79 8.58
CA LEU A 104 10.89 5.17 8.32
C LEU A 104 10.81 5.55 6.84
N ALA A 105 11.17 4.63 5.94
CA ALA A 105 11.12 4.84 4.50
C ALA A 105 9.68 5.06 4.02
N ILE A 106 8.75 4.17 4.41
CA ILE A 106 7.32 4.28 4.07
C ILE A 106 6.66 5.50 4.72
N PHE A 107 7.03 5.85 5.96
CA PHE A 107 6.58 7.10 6.58
C PHE A 107 7.04 8.31 5.76
N THR A 108 8.30 8.34 5.33
CA THR A 108 8.86 9.40 4.48
C THR A 108 8.14 9.47 3.13
N GLN A 109 7.84 8.33 2.50
CA GLN A 109 7.06 8.27 1.25
C GLN A 109 5.64 8.81 1.44
N THR A 110 4.98 8.45 2.53
CA THR A 110 3.62 8.92 2.85
C THR A 110 3.63 10.42 3.10
N PHE A 111 4.62 10.92 3.83
CA PHE A 111 4.75 12.35 4.12
C PHE A 111 5.06 13.17 2.86
N THR A 112 5.98 12.71 2.01
CA THR A 112 6.29 13.40 0.74
C THR A 112 5.12 13.38 -0.25
N SER A 113 4.26 12.37 -0.18
CA SER A 113 3.01 12.30 -0.94
C SER A 113 2.04 13.44 -0.58
N VAL A 114 2.08 13.97 0.64
CA VAL A 114 1.31 15.17 1.04
C VAL A 114 1.66 16.38 0.17
N ALA A 115 2.93 16.56 -0.20
CA ALA A 115 3.34 17.65 -1.07
C ALA A 115 2.69 17.57 -2.47
N VAL A 116 2.46 16.35 -2.97
CA VAL A 116 1.74 16.13 -4.24
C VAL A 116 0.27 16.44 -4.09
N ALA A 117 -0.38 15.99 -3.00
CA ALA A 117 -1.77 16.34 -2.73
C ALA A 117 -1.96 17.86 -2.65
N VAL A 118 -1.08 18.55 -1.92
CA VAL A 118 -1.07 20.01 -1.82
C VAL A 118 -0.92 20.66 -3.21
N ALA A 119 -0.02 20.17 -4.04
CA ALA A 119 0.15 20.66 -5.41
C ALA A 119 -1.12 20.43 -6.25
N LEU A 120 -1.75 19.25 -6.18
CA LEU A 120 -3.00 18.94 -6.89
C LEU A 120 -4.17 19.84 -6.44
N TRP A 121 -4.28 20.13 -5.15
CA TRP A 121 -5.32 21.03 -4.63
C TRP A 121 -5.11 22.48 -5.06
N ARG A 122 -3.86 22.90 -5.32
CA ARG A 122 -3.52 24.27 -5.76
C ARG A 122 -3.44 24.44 -7.27
N GLN A 123 -3.20 23.37 -8.02
CA GLN A 123 -3.06 23.41 -9.47
C GLN A 123 -4.42 23.68 -10.14
N PRO A 124 -4.52 24.63 -11.09
CA PRO A 124 -5.69 24.75 -11.95
C PRO A 124 -5.75 23.61 -12.97
N PHE A 125 -6.96 23.09 -13.23
CA PHE A 125 -7.19 22.02 -14.21
C PHE A 125 -8.15 22.48 -15.29
N ALA A 126 -7.76 22.28 -16.55
CA ALA A 126 -8.63 22.52 -17.70
C ALA A 126 -9.82 21.54 -17.75
N ASP A 127 -9.63 20.31 -17.26
CA ASP A 127 -10.71 19.34 -17.01
C ASP A 127 -10.99 19.29 -15.49
N PRO A 128 -12.06 19.94 -15.01
CA PRO A 128 -12.40 19.94 -13.59
C PRO A 128 -12.68 18.54 -13.04
N ALA A 129 -13.31 17.66 -13.83
CA ALA A 129 -13.65 16.31 -13.38
C ALA A 129 -12.38 15.53 -13.09
N LEU A 130 -11.42 15.50 -14.02
CA LEU A 130 -10.14 14.83 -13.81
C LEU A 130 -9.35 15.48 -12.66
N GLY A 131 -9.38 16.81 -12.54
CA GLY A 131 -8.75 17.51 -11.42
C GLY A 131 -9.27 17.06 -10.05
N TYR A 132 -10.59 16.91 -9.89
CA TYR A 132 -11.16 16.39 -8.65
C TYR A 132 -10.87 14.90 -8.43
N ALA A 133 -10.86 14.08 -9.49
CA ALA A 133 -10.47 12.67 -9.39
C ALA A 133 -9.05 12.51 -8.84
N LEU A 134 -8.11 13.31 -9.34
CA LEU A 134 -6.72 13.31 -8.87
C LEU A 134 -6.58 13.80 -7.43
N ARG A 135 -7.28 14.89 -7.07
CA ARG A 135 -7.29 15.45 -5.72
C ARG A 135 -7.79 14.45 -4.69
N PHE A 136 -9.01 13.94 -4.87
CA PHE A 136 -9.58 12.95 -3.95
C PHE A 136 -8.82 11.63 -3.99
N GLY A 137 -8.35 11.20 -5.16
CA GLY A 137 -7.55 9.98 -5.32
C GLY A 137 -6.26 10.06 -4.52
N MET A 138 -5.53 11.17 -4.60
CA MET A 138 -4.29 11.36 -3.84
C MET A 138 -4.56 11.48 -2.34
N THR A 139 -5.58 12.25 -1.94
CA THR A 139 -5.96 12.40 -0.53
C THR A 139 -6.35 11.06 0.10
N LEU A 140 -7.20 10.26 -0.56
CA LEU A 140 -7.59 8.93 -0.07
C LEU A 140 -6.43 7.94 -0.09
N THR A 141 -5.52 8.04 -1.05
CA THR A 141 -4.26 7.25 -1.07
C THR A 141 -3.42 7.52 0.17
N ILE A 142 -3.27 8.78 0.57
CA ILE A 142 -2.54 9.14 1.80
C ILE A 142 -3.25 8.63 3.04
N VAL A 143 -4.58 8.81 3.15
CA VAL A 143 -5.37 8.28 4.27
C VAL A 143 -5.26 6.75 4.35
N GLY A 144 -5.35 6.07 3.21
CA GLY A 144 -5.12 4.64 3.07
C GLY A 144 -3.74 4.20 3.52
N ALA A 145 -2.69 4.95 3.14
CA ALA A 145 -1.32 4.67 3.55
C ALA A 145 -1.16 4.70 5.08
N PHE A 146 -1.82 5.64 5.77
CA PHE A 146 -1.79 5.71 7.24
C PHE A 146 -2.43 4.50 7.93
N VAL A 147 -3.32 3.75 7.28
CA VAL A 147 -3.83 2.47 7.81
C VAL A 147 -2.68 1.47 8.05
N GLY A 148 -1.59 1.56 7.27
CA GLY A 148 -0.40 0.74 7.50
C GLY A 148 0.22 0.93 8.88
N GLY A 149 0.15 2.15 9.44
CA GLY A 149 0.63 2.44 10.80
C GLY A 149 -0.18 1.73 11.89
N LEU A 150 -1.46 1.43 11.65
CA LEU A 150 -2.26 0.64 12.59
C LEU A 150 -1.79 -0.81 12.70
N MET A 151 -1.06 -1.31 11.70
CA MET A 151 -0.59 -2.68 11.66
C MET A 151 0.75 -2.89 12.37
N THR A 152 1.51 -1.83 12.67
CA THR A 152 2.89 -1.94 13.17
C THR A 152 3.01 -2.02 14.69
N SER A 153 1.94 -1.74 15.42
CA SER A 153 1.93 -1.81 16.88
C SER A 153 1.77 -3.25 17.36
N PRO A 154 2.59 -3.74 18.31
CA PRO A 154 2.41 -5.06 18.89
C PRO A 154 1.00 -5.26 19.46
N THR A 155 0.44 -6.46 19.27
CA THR A 155 -0.83 -6.83 19.89
C THR A 155 -0.63 -7.14 21.38
N ALA A 156 -1.72 -7.10 22.16
CA ALA A 156 -1.66 -7.46 23.59
C ALA A 156 -1.07 -8.86 23.81
N ALA A 157 -1.47 -9.83 22.97
CA ALA A 157 -0.93 -11.19 23.02
C ALA A 157 0.57 -11.26 22.70
N GLN A 158 1.07 -10.43 21.77
CA GLN A 158 2.51 -10.35 21.48
C GLN A 158 3.30 -9.75 22.64
N LEU A 159 2.73 -8.76 23.34
CA LEU A 159 3.35 -8.16 24.52
C LEU A 159 3.38 -9.14 25.70
N GLU A 160 2.28 -9.84 25.98
CA GLU A 160 2.21 -10.87 27.03
C GLU A 160 3.21 -12.00 26.77
N ALA A 161 3.29 -12.48 25.53
CA ALA A 161 4.29 -13.48 25.14
C ALA A 161 5.73 -12.96 25.27
N ALA A 162 5.96 -11.67 25.01
CA ALA A 162 7.27 -11.05 25.17
C ALA A 162 7.66 -10.89 26.64
N GLU A 163 6.71 -10.59 27.53
CA GLU A 163 6.93 -10.55 28.98
C GLU A 163 7.33 -11.93 29.52
N ALA A 164 6.63 -12.99 29.07
CA ALA A 164 6.93 -14.35 29.49
C ALA A 164 8.29 -14.87 28.98
N SER A 165 8.68 -14.50 27.76
CA SER A 165 9.90 -14.99 27.10
C SER A 165 11.11 -14.05 27.21
N GLY A 166 10.92 -12.83 27.70
CA GLY A 166 11.93 -11.77 27.73
C GLY A 166 12.28 -11.19 26.35
N ARG A 167 11.52 -11.53 25.29
CA ARG A 167 11.83 -11.14 23.91
C ARG A 167 10.59 -11.05 23.03
N ILE A 168 10.49 -9.97 22.25
CA ILE A 168 9.54 -9.86 21.14
C ILE A 168 10.21 -10.29 19.82
N ALA A 169 9.57 -11.21 19.08
CA ALA A 169 10.05 -11.65 17.77
C ALA A 169 9.21 -11.08 16.62
N VAL A 170 7.94 -10.76 16.89
CA VAL A 170 7.00 -10.17 15.94
C VAL A 170 6.34 -8.95 16.58
N ALA A 171 6.39 -7.81 15.91
CA ALA A 171 5.83 -6.55 16.38
C ALA A 171 4.88 -5.99 15.32
N GLY A 172 3.58 -6.16 15.56
CA GLY A 172 2.53 -5.80 14.61
C GLY A 172 1.74 -7.00 14.12
N ALA A 173 0.59 -6.70 13.53
CA ALA A 173 -0.30 -7.65 12.89
C ALA A 173 -1.21 -6.92 11.90
N HIS A 174 -1.64 -7.61 10.85
CA HIS A 174 -2.70 -7.11 9.97
C HIS A 174 -4.07 -7.71 10.26
N THR A 175 -4.10 -8.88 10.89
CA THR A 175 -5.32 -9.57 11.31
C THR A 175 -5.81 -8.97 12.63
N VAL A 176 -7.12 -8.73 12.72
CA VAL A 176 -7.80 -8.16 13.88
C VAL A 176 -8.71 -9.22 14.48
N GLY A 177 -8.50 -9.52 15.77
CA GLY A 177 -9.25 -10.56 16.49
C GLY A 177 -8.57 -11.93 16.53
N ALA A 178 -7.44 -12.10 15.84
CA ALA A 178 -6.61 -13.30 15.88
C ALA A 178 -5.15 -12.99 15.48
N PRO A 179 -4.19 -13.91 15.75
CA PRO A 179 -2.85 -13.84 15.19
C PRO A 179 -2.86 -13.82 13.65
N ASP A 180 -1.83 -13.21 13.04
CA ASP A 180 -1.61 -13.29 11.60
C ASP A 180 -1.37 -14.76 11.17
N GLY A 181 -2.03 -15.18 10.09
CA GLY A 181 -2.01 -16.54 9.59
C GLY A 181 -3.43 -17.09 9.39
N GLY A 182 -3.52 -18.40 9.12
CA GLY A 182 -4.80 -19.10 8.92
C GLY A 182 -5.35 -19.04 7.48
N PRO A 183 -6.60 -19.51 7.27
CA PRO A 183 -7.26 -19.48 5.98
C PRO A 183 -7.39 -18.06 5.43
N GLY A 184 -7.12 -17.92 4.14
CA GLY A 184 -7.19 -16.63 3.47
C GLY A 184 -7.61 -16.74 2.02
N LEU A 185 -8.12 -15.64 1.47
CA LEU A 185 -8.53 -15.56 0.08
C LEU A 185 -7.37 -15.91 -0.86
N PRO A 186 -7.64 -16.61 -1.98
CA PRO A 186 -6.63 -16.87 -2.99
C PRO A 186 -5.94 -15.59 -3.45
N VAL A 187 -4.64 -15.66 -3.72
CA VAL A 187 -3.79 -14.55 -4.16
C VAL A 187 -3.55 -13.48 -3.10
N THR A 188 -4.57 -12.88 -2.47
CA THR A 188 -4.36 -11.79 -1.50
C THR A 188 -3.94 -12.30 -0.13
N GLY A 189 -4.40 -13.49 0.25
CA GLY A 189 -4.22 -14.06 1.58
C GLY A 189 -5.02 -13.33 2.66
N TRP A 190 -6.00 -12.50 2.30
CA TRP A 190 -6.85 -11.79 3.26
C TRP A 190 -7.66 -12.77 4.08
N SER A 191 -7.71 -12.57 5.41
CA SER A 191 -8.38 -13.51 6.30
C SER A 191 -9.84 -13.73 5.91
N THR A 192 -10.25 -15.00 5.90
CA THR A 192 -11.66 -15.41 5.68
C THR A 192 -12.42 -15.62 6.98
N GLU A 193 -11.74 -15.52 8.13
CA GLU A 193 -12.32 -15.80 9.44
C GLU A 193 -12.36 -14.54 10.33
N TYR A 194 -11.39 -13.64 10.17
CA TYR A 194 -11.17 -12.48 11.02
C TYR A 194 -11.04 -11.18 10.23
N GLY A 195 -11.05 -10.06 10.92
CA GLY A 195 -10.83 -8.73 10.31
C GLY A 195 -9.42 -8.62 9.75
N ASP A 196 -9.26 -7.89 8.65
CA ASP A 196 -7.95 -7.75 7.98
C ASP A 196 -7.73 -6.31 7.49
N LEU A 197 -6.80 -5.61 8.14
CA LEU A 197 -6.49 -4.21 7.84
C LEU A 197 -5.84 -4.03 6.45
N ARG A 198 -5.35 -5.10 5.81
CA ARG A 198 -4.84 -5.03 4.43
C ARG A 198 -5.94 -4.68 3.44
N VAL A 199 -7.19 -5.04 3.71
CA VAL A 199 -8.34 -4.74 2.84
C VAL A 199 -8.58 -3.23 2.70
N PRO A 200 -8.86 -2.47 3.78
CA PRO A 200 -9.02 -1.02 3.69
C PRO A 200 -7.72 -0.33 3.27
N HIS A 201 -6.56 -0.82 3.70
CA HIS A 201 -5.27 -0.28 3.26
C HIS A 201 -5.10 -0.37 1.74
N PHE A 202 -5.36 -1.54 1.15
CA PHE A 202 -5.34 -1.74 -0.30
C PHE A 202 -6.32 -0.79 -1.01
N MET A 203 -7.58 -0.74 -0.53
CA MET A 203 -8.58 0.15 -1.11
C MET A 203 -8.13 1.62 -1.06
N GLY A 204 -7.61 2.07 0.06
CA GLY A 204 -7.10 3.44 0.19
C GLY A 204 -5.94 3.70 -0.77
N LEU A 205 -4.90 2.84 -0.78
CA LEU A 205 -3.72 2.98 -1.64
C LEU A 205 -4.04 3.04 -3.15
N HIS A 206 -5.12 2.39 -3.57
CA HIS A 206 -5.52 2.33 -4.99
C HIS A 206 -6.45 3.46 -5.44
N ALA A 207 -6.81 4.39 -4.54
CA ALA A 207 -7.73 5.49 -4.88
C ALA A 207 -7.19 6.41 -5.99
N LEU A 208 -5.86 6.63 -6.03
CA LEU A 208 -5.21 7.46 -7.06
C LEU A 208 -5.29 6.84 -8.46
N GLN A 209 -5.40 5.51 -8.58
CA GLN A 209 -5.64 4.85 -9.86
C GLN A 209 -7.14 4.76 -10.16
N ALA A 210 -7.94 4.34 -9.17
CA ALA A 210 -9.35 4.03 -9.36
C ALA A 210 -10.16 5.26 -9.80
N LEU A 211 -10.03 6.39 -9.09
CA LEU A 211 -10.87 7.57 -9.38
C LEU A 211 -10.60 8.16 -10.77
N PRO A 212 -9.34 8.36 -11.21
CA PRO A 212 -9.11 8.82 -12.57
C PRO A 212 -9.54 7.82 -13.64
N ILE A 213 -9.42 6.50 -13.40
CA ILE A 213 -9.92 5.50 -14.35
C ILE A 213 -11.44 5.63 -14.53
N LEU A 214 -12.19 5.78 -13.45
CA LEU A 214 -13.64 6.02 -13.51
C LEU A 214 -13.94 7.28 -14.34
N THR A 215 -13.24 8.38 -14.07
CA THR A 215 -13.47 9.65 -14.78
C THR A 215 -13.09 9.59 -16.26
N LEU A 216 -11.96 8.99 -16.60
CA LEU A 216 -11.43 8.96 -17.97
C LEU A 216 -12.12 7.94 -18.87
N PHE A 217 -12.52 6.79 -18.32
CA PHE A 217 -13.03 5.68 -19.13
C PHE A 217 -14.51 5.42 -18.95
N LEU A 218 -15.04 5.49 -17.72
CA LEU A 218 -16.45 5.19 -17.48
C LEU A 218 -17.35 6.39 -17.82
N PHE A 219 -16.88 7.60 -17.57
CA PHE A 219 -17.64 8.83 -17.82
C PHE A 219 -17.24 9.53 -19.13
N ARG A 220 -16.52 8.81 -20.00
CA ARG A 220 -16.11 9.31 -21.32
C ARG A 220 -17.35 9.63 -22.19
N GLY A 221 -17.27 10.71 -22.96
CA GLY A 221 -18.36 11.14 -23.87
C GLY A 221 -19.55 11.82 -23.18
N LEU A 222 -19.58 11.89 -21.85
CA LEU A 222 -20.57 12.67 -21.12
C LEU A 222 -20.21 14.17 -21.15
N LYS A 223 -21.24 15.02 -21.02
CA LYS A 223 -21.08 16.46 -20.84
C LYS A 223 -20.25 16.75 -19.58
N ASP A 224 -19.39 17.76 -19.62
CA ASP A 224 -18.43 18.05 -18.54
C ASP A 224 -19.08 18.22 -17.16
N GLN A 225 -20.26 18.86 -17.10
CA GLN A 225 -21.02 19.02 -15.85
C GLN A 225 -21.46 17.68 -15.26
N THR A 226 -21.92 16.75 -16.10
CA THR A 226 -22.32 15.40 -15.67
C THR A 226 -21.09 14.59 -15.25
N ARG A 227 -20.00 14.68 -16.01
CA ARG A 227 -18.73 13.99 -15.71
C ARG A 227 -18.16 14.44 -14.36
N LEU A 228 -18.20 15.74 -14.07
CA LEU A 228 -17.80 16.29 -12.78
C LEU A 228 -18.67 15.76 -11.64
N ARG A 229 -20.00 15.84 -11.75
CA ARG A 229 -20.93 15.34 -10.73
C ARG A 229 -20.70 13.87 -10.42
N LEU A 230 -20.59 13.03 -11.46
CA LEU A 230 -20.34 11.60 -11.29
C LEU A 230 -18.98 11.31 -10.68
N THR A 231 -17.96 12.11 -11.00
CA THR A 231 -16.64 11.99 -10.36
C THR A 231 -16.71 12.30 -8.87
N LEU A 232 -17.42 13.36 -8.47
CA LEU A 232 -17.60 13.70 -7.06
C LEU A 232 -18.39 12.62 -6.31
N VAL A 233 -19.50 12.15 -6.89
CA VAL A 233 -20.28 11.03 -6.32
C VAL A 233 -19.42 9.78 -6.21
N GLY A 234 -18.66 9.43 -7.25
CA GLY A 234 -17.74 8.29 -7.24
C GLY A 234 -16.66 8.41 -6.16
N ALA A 235 -16.07 9.58 -5.98
CA ALA A 235 -15.10 9.84 -4.92
C ALA A 235 -15.73 9.70 -3.52
N THR A 236 -16.93 10.23 -3.31
CA THR A 236 -17.67 10.08 -2.05
C THR A 236 -18.00 8.62 -1.76
N LEU A 237 -18.53 7.89 -2.74
CA LEU A 237 -18.83 6.46 -2.59
C LEU A 237 -17.57 5.65 -2.29
N TYR A 238 -16.47 5.94 -2.98
CA TYR A 238 -15.17 5.29 -2.72
C TYR A 238 -14.70 5.52 -1.28
N ALA A 239 -14.79 6.77 -0.79
CA ALA A 239 -14.43 7.11 0.58
C ALA A 239 -15.31 6.40 1.61
N LEU A 240 -16.62 6.31 1.35
CA LEU A 240 -17.57 5.60 2.21
C LEU A 240 -17.29 4.09 2.25
N VAL A 241 -16.99 3.48 1.10
CA VAL A 241 -16.60 2.06 1.04
C VAL A 241 -15.28 1.84 1.78
N PHE A 242 -14.27 2.68 1.57
CA PHE A 242 -13.02 2.63 2.33
C PHE A 242 -13.26 2.70 3.85
N ALA A 243 -14.08 3.65 4.31
CA ALA A 243 -14.39 3.80 5.73
C ALA A 243 -15.16 2.60 6.28
N ALA A 244 -16.13 2.08 5.53
CA ALA A 244 -16.90 0.89 5.90
C ALA A 244 -15.99 -0.35 6.02
N LEU A 245 -15.06 -0.55 5.07
CA LEU A 245 -14.08 -1.63 5.11
C LEU A 245 -13.12 -1.50 6.30
N LEU A 246 -12.72 -0.27 6.65
CA LEU A 246 -11.88 -0.02 7.81
C LEU A 246 -12.61 -0.37 9.10
N LEU A 247 -13.84 0.10 9.26
CA LEU A 247 -14.67 -0.23 10.42
C LEU A 247 -14.95 -1.73 10.50
N GLN A 248 -15.27 -2.38 9.38
CA GLN A 248 -15.47 -3.82 9.30
C GLN A 248 -14.23 -4.59 9.80
N ALA A 249 -13.05 -4.26 9.26
CA ALA A 249 -11.80 -4.89 9.68
C ALA A 249 -11.50 -4.66 11.17
N LEU A 250 -11.71 -3.44 11.68
CA LEU A 250 -11.51 -3.11 13.09
C LEU A 250 -12.48 -3.84 14.03
N THR A 251 -13.67 -4.21 13.56
CA THR A 251 -14.61 -5.06 14.32
C THR A 251 -14.27 -6.55 14.29
N GLY A 252 -13.13 -6.94 13.70
CA GLY A 252 -12.69 -8.33 13.62
C GLY A 252 -13.49 -9.19 12.65
N ARG A 253 -14.23 -8.57 11.71
CA ARG A 253 -15.07 -9.28 10.72
C ARG A 253 -14.33 -9.44 9.39
N PRO A 254 -14.31 -10.63 8.78
CA PRO A 254 -13.68 -10.85 7.49
C PRO A 254 -14.42 -10.10 6.38
N LEU A 255 -13.71 -9.78 5.29
CA LEU A 255 -14.31 -9.20 4.08
C LEU A 255 -15.32 -10.19 3.46
N LEU A 256 -14.90 -11.44 3.34
CA LEU A 256 -15.67 -12.56 2.80
C LEU A 256 -15.40 -13.78 3.67
N ALA A 257 -16.45 -14.31 4.29
CA ALA A 257 -16.39 -15.56 5.03
C ALA A 257 -16.52 -16.74 4.06
N LEU A 258 -15.57 -17.68 4.11
CA LEU A 258 -15.57 -18.88 3.26
C LEU A 258 -15.73 -20.19 4.06
N GLY A 259 -15.90 -20.11 5.38
CA GLY A 259 -16.15 -21.22 6.29
C GLY A 259 -16.30 -20.71 7.71
#